data_AF-A0A1G7CQ68-F1
#
_entry.id   AF-A0A1G7CQ68-F1
#
_cell.length_a   1.000
_cell.length_b   1.000
_cell.length_c   1.000
_cell.angle_alpha   90.00
_cell.angle_beta   90.00
_cell.angle_gamma   90.00
#
_symmetry.space_group_name_H-M   'P 1'
#
loop_
_entity.id
_entity.type
_entity.pdbx_description
1 polymer ?
#
loop_
_entity_poly.entity_id
_entity_poly.type
_entity_poly.pdbx_seq_one_letter_code
_entity_poly.pdbx_strand_id
1 'polypeptide(L)'
;MKKSLRSLTLLLFCALLNSCYVVKKSDDFFGIETSTRNTLYLIDVSGSMEGIDEGSVKDQVMREVGDTAGSQVSRAIGGKIGSILGSQVSKEATKLGAVKRKLIPAIKGLPDGKKFVVFSFNNGVTKQATSFRIADNTTRTSSNIFVKNLKANGGTNTLEGLLEALSTYEVEEIVLMSDGLPNSGPEAVLDEIRKVNTNNIIIHTIAFGDDADLDFMRTLAQENNGTFITSKI
;
A
#
# COMPACT_ATOMS: atom_id res chain seq x y z
N MET A 1 31.52 29.65 57.00
CA MET A 1 31.42 28.21 57.37
C MET A 1 30.55 27.49 56.34
N LYS A 2 30.99 26.30 55.88
CA LYS A 2 30.37 25.32 54.93
C LYS A 2 30.35 25.79 53.45
N LYS A 3 31.26 25.37 52.56
CA LYS A 3 31.61 24.05 51.94
C LYS A 3 30.48 23.34 51.17
N SER A 4 30.84 22.96 49.93
CA SER A 4 30.41 21.78 49.12
C SER A 4 29.14 21.95 48.27
N LEU A 5 29.25 22.09 46.93
CA LEU A 5 29.46 21.05 45.90
C LEU A 5 28.22 20.18 45.64
N ARG A 6 27.66 20.30 44.43
CA ARG A 6 26.85 19.33 43.62
C ARG A 6 26.08 20.16 42.58
N SER A 7 26.02 19.86 41.29
CA SER A 7 26.66 18.85 40.46
C SER A 7 26.53 19.35 39.01
N LEU A 8 27.65 19.32 38.30
CA LEU A 8 27.75 19.50 36.86
C LEU A 8 27.08 18.30 36.16
N THR A 9 25.75 18.36 35.95
CA THR A 9 25.03 17.30 35.23
C THR A 9 23.84 17.86 34.45
N LEU A 10 24.09 18.71 33.45
CA LEU A 10 23.04 19.11 32.50
C LEU A 10 23.49 19.07 31.02
N LEU A 11 24.70 18.60 30.73
CA LEU A 11 25.24 18.58 29.36
C LEU A 11 25.46 17.18 28.79
N LEU A 12 24.99 16.12 29.46
CA LEU A 12 25.15 14.74 29.01
C LEU A 12 23.84 14.00 28.70
N PHE A 13 22.71 14.70 28.56
CA PHE A 13 21.43 14.08 28.18
C PHE A 13 20.96 14.43 26.75
N CYS A 14 21.59 15.40 26.07
CA CYS A 14 21.29 15.69 24.66
C CYS A 14 22.06 14.81 23.65
N ALA A 15 22.93 13.90 24.10
CA ALA A 15 23.72 13.04 23.21
C ALA A 15 23.13 11.63 23.00
N LEU A 16 22.03 11.26 23.68
CA LEU A 16 21.45 9.91 23.60
C LEU A 16 20.17 9.81 22.75
N LEU A 17 19.76 10.88 22.07
CA LEU A 17 18.69 10.82 21.06
C LEU A 17 19.20 10.73 19.61
N ASN A 18 20.51 10.67 19.40
CA ASN A 18 21.10 10.14 18.18
C ASN A 18 21.21 8.61 18.28
N SER A 19 20.18 7.95 18.83
CA SER A 19 19.96 6.55 18.48
C SER A 19 19.71 6.57 16.99
N CYS A 20 20.77 6.26 16.24
CA CYS A 20 20.69 5.90 14.85
C CYS A 20 19.54 4.89 14.75
N TYR A 21 18.36 5.37 14.33
CA TYR A 21 17.46 4.54 13.57
C TYR A 21 18.25 4.23 12.32
N VAL A 22 19.10 3.21 12.42
CA VAL A 22 19.38 2.33 11.31
C VAL A 22 17.99 1.78 10.99
N VAL A 23 17.27 2.52 10.16
CA VAL A 23 16.14 2.01 9.41
C VAL A 23 16.74 0.84 8.68
N LYS A 24 16.54 -0.37 9.23
CA LYS A 24 16.84 -1.59 8.52
C LYS A 24 16.08 -1.43 7.22
N LYS A 25 16.83 -1.28 6.13
CA LYS A 25 16.31 -1.04 4.80
C LYS A 25 15.45 -2.26 4.46
N SER A 26 14.16 -2.22 4.83
CA SER A 26 13.24 -3.28 4.51
C SER A 26 12.85 -3.02 3.06
N ASP A 27 13.64 -3.59 2.16
CA ASP A 27 13.37 -3.61 0.73
C ASP A 27 12.13 -4.48 0.40
N ASP A 28 11.52 -5.07 1.41
CA ASP A 28 10.41 -6.01 1.33
C ASP A 28 9.06 -5.27 1.37
N PHE A 29 8.50 -4.99 0.20
CA PHE A 29 7.07 -4.71 0.12
C PHE A 29 6.32 -6.04 0.15
N PHE A 30 5.77 -6.40 1.31
CA PHE A 30 5.14 -7.72 1.55
C PHE A 30 6.08 -8.93 1.40
N GLY A 31 7.40 -8.74 1.41
CA GLY A 31 8.34 -9.83 1.08
C GLY A 31 8.59 -10.00 -0.42
N ILE A 32 8.09 -9.07 -1.25
CA ILE A 32 8.49 -8.94 -2.65
C ILE A 32 9.73 -8.05 -2.69
N GLU A 33 10.82 -8.57 -3.25
CA GLU A 33 12.06 -7.83 -3.46
C GLU A 33 11.91 -6.87 -4.66
N THR A 34 11.24 -5.74 -4.46
CA THR A 34 11.01 -4.74 -5.52
C THR A 34 12.18 -3.76 -5.68
N SER A 35 13.38 -4.09 -5.21
CA SER A 35 14.50 -3.14 -5.05
C SER A 35 15.42 -3.06 -6.26
N THR A 36 15.40 -4.05 -7.15
CA THR A 36 16.38 -4.21 -8.23
C THR A 36 15.83 -3.92 -9.64
N ARG A 37 14.52 -4.00 -9.85
CA ARG A 37 13.85 -3.86 -11.17
C ARG A 37 13.02 -2.60 -11.29
N ASN A 38 12.73 -2.11 -12.47
CA ASN A 38 11.80 -1.00 -12.65
C ASN A 38 10.36 -1.44 -12.32
N THR A 39 9.85 -0.98 -11.17
CA THR A 39 8.58 -1.44 -10.58
C THR A 39 7.42 -0.50 -10.85
N LEU A 40 6.35 -1.02 -11.43
CA LEU A 40 5.07 -0.32 -11.55
C LEU A 40 4.11 -0.84 -10.47
N TYR A 41 3.69 0.05 -9.57
CA TYR A 41 2.65 -0.26 -8.58
C TYR A 41 1.28 0.04 -9.19
N LEU A 42 0.47 -1.00 -9.42
CA LEU A 42 -0.86 -0.89 -10.03
C LEU A 42 -1.93 -1.11 -8.95
N ILE A 43 -2.65 -0.04 -8.62
CA ILE A 43 -3.58 -0.02 -7.50
C ILE A 43 -5.02 -0.06 -8.00
N ASP A 44 -5.76 -1.07 -7.59
CA ASP A 44 -7.21 -1.10 -7.75
C ASP A 44 -7.87 -0.07 -6.83
N VAL A 45 -8.66 0.83 -7.43
CA VAL A 45 -9.48 1.82 -6.75
C VAL A 45 -10.95 1.69 -7.14
N SER A 46 -11.39 0.49 -7.52
CA SER A 46 -12.79 0.17 -7.76
C SER A 46 -13.64 0.27 -6.48
N GLY A 47 -14.96 0.28 -6.63
CA GLY A 47 -15.90 0.39 -5.50
C GLY A 47 -15.80 -0.77 -4.50
N SER A 48 -15.41 -1.97 -4.94
CA SER A 48 -15.24 -3.12 -4.04
C SER A 48 -14.14 -2.89 -2.99
N MET A 49 -13.16 -2.02 -3.30
CA MET A 49 -12.08 -1.61 -2.39
C MET A 49 -12.53 -0.71 -1.22
N GLU A 50 -13.81 -0.32 -1.16
CA GLU A 50 -14.43 0.31 0.02
C GLU A 50 -14.74 -0.69 1.15
N GLY A 51 -14.78 -1.99 0.83
CA GLY A 51 -14.98 -3.06 1.82
C GLY A 51 -13.92 -3.05 2.92
N ILE A 52 -14.26 -3.60 4.09
CA ILE A 52 -13.32 -3.71 5.22
C ILE A 52 -12.28 -4.79 4.90
N ASP A 53 -11.01 -4.51 5.14
CA ASP A 53 -9.96 -5.53 5.11
C ASP A 53 -9.98 -6.26 6.46
N GLU A 54 -10.46 -7.51 6.49
CA GLU A 54 -10.56 -8.27 7.73
C GLU A 54 -9.17 -8.52 8.33
N GLY A 55 -8.95 -8.05 9.56
CA GLY A 55 -7.64 -7.96 10.20
C GLY A 55 -7.03 -6.56 10.23
N SER A 56 -7.70 -5.56 9.65
CA SER A 56 -7.30 -4.16 9.70
C SER A 56 -7.41 -3.53 11.11
N VAL A 57 -6.83 -2.35 11.26
CA VAL A 57 -6.79 -1.58 12.52
C VAL A 57 -8.19 -1.40 13.13
N LYS A 58 -9.26 -1.28 12.32
CA LYS A 58 -10.62 -1.16 12.85
C LYS A 58 -11.13 -2.47 13.43
N ASP A 59 -10.76 -3.64 12.91
CA ASP A 59 -11.13 -4.91 13.54
C ASP A 59 -10.42 -5.08 14.88
N GLN A 60 -9.12 -4.75 14.95
CA GLN A 60 -8.37 -4.80 16.21
C GLN A 60 -8.89 -3.76 17.21
N VAL A 61 -9.11 -2.51 16.77
CA VAL A 61 -9.67 -1.44 17.59
C VAL A 61 -11.11 -1.75 17.99
N MET A 62 -11.96 -2.33 17.15
CA MET A 62 -13.33 -2.70 17.52
C MET A 62 -13.37 -3.91 18.44
N ARG A 63 -12.43 -4.86 18.32
CA ARG A 63 -12.25 -5.96 19.28
C ARG A 63 -11.77 -5.42 20.63
N GLU A 64 -10.76 -4.56 20.64
CA GLU A 64 -10.20 -3.97 21.86
C GLU A 64 -11.15 -2.95 22.53
N VAL A 65 -11.90 -2.17 21.76
CA VAL A 65 -12.96 -1.26 22.25
C VAL A 65 -14.21 -2.05 22.66
N GLY A 66 -14.51 -3.16 22.00
CA GLY A 66 -15.56 -4.11 22.40
C GLY A 66 -15.26 -4.72 23.77
N ASP A 67 -14.01 -5.16 23.97
CA ASP A 67 -13.51 -5.71 25.22
C ASP A 67 -13.35 -4.64 26.33
N THR A 68 -13.09 -3.37 25.97
CA THR A 68 -12.86 -2.25 26.91
C THR A 68 -14.06 -1.30 27.04
N ALA A 69 -15.29 -1.81 26.93
CA ALA A 69 -16.56 -1.06 27.06
C ALA A 69 -17.00 -0.27 25.81
N GLY A 70 -17.75 -0.96 24.95
CA GLY A 70 -18.40 -0.47 23.73
C GLY A 70 -19.50 0.60 23.89
N SER A 71 -19.38 1.55 24.82
CA SER A 71 -20.32 2.69 24.90
C SER A 71 -19.73 4.02 25.37
N GLN A 72 -18.47 4.06 25.84
CA GLN A 72 -17.93 5.28 26.44
C GLN A 72 -16.96 6.07 25.55
N VAL A 73 -16.28 5.45 24.57
CA VAL A 73 -15.34 6.19 23.69
C VAL A 73 -16.06 7.13 22.73
N SER A 74 -17.23 6.74 22.23
CA SER A 74 -18.11 7.63 21.43
C SER A 74 -18.62 8.83 22.23
N ARG A 75 -18.63 8.76 23.57
CA ARG A 75 -19.08 9.82 24.47
C ARG A 75 -17.93 10.66 25.05
N ALA A 76 -16.74 10.08 25.25
CA ALA A 76 -15.60 10.78 25.84
C ALA A 76 -14.88 11.75 24.90
N ILE A 77 -14.92 11.51 23.58
CA ILE A 77 -14.40 12.42 22.54
C ILE A 77 -15.59 12.95 21.69
N GLY A 78 -16.57 13.56 22.35
CA GLY A 78 -17.74 14.14 21.68
C GLY A 78 -17.39 15.45 20.94
N GLY A 79 -17.71 15.53 19.63
CA GLY A 79 -17.60 16.75 18.82
C GLY A 79 -16.95 16.54 17.44
N LYS A 80 -16.63 17.65 16.74
CA LYS A 80 -15.97 17.62 15.41
C LYS A 80 -14.71 16.74 15.40
N ILE A 81 -13.94 16.74 16.49
CA ILE A 81 -12.72 15.94 16.64
C ILE A 81 -13.02 14.43 16.61
N GLY A 82 -14.06 13.98 17.32
CA GLY A 82 -14.50 12.59 17.30
C GLY A 82 -14.98 12.15 15.91
N SER A 83 -15.70 13.02 15.19
CA SER A 83 -16.13 12.73 13.82
C SER A 83 -14.97 12.61 12.82
N ILE A 84 -13.92 13.44 12.98
CA ILE A 84 -12.72 13.39 12.14
C ILE A 84 -11.95 12.09 12.39
N LEU A 85 -11.70 11.76 13.67
CA LEU A 85 -11.04 10.51 14.06
C LEU A 85 -11.81 9.29 13.56
N GLY A 86 -13.13 9.26 13.76
CA GLY A 86 -13.98 8.18 13.26
C GLY A 86 -13.90 8.00 11.74
N SER A 87 -13.94 9.12 10.99
CA SER A 87 -13.84 9.10 9.52
C SER A 87 -12.47 8.66 9.01
N GLN A 88 -11.40 8.95 9.75
CA GLN A 88 -10.05 8.54 9.41
C GLN A 88 -9.87 7.05 9.71
N VAL A 89 -10.28 6.59 10.89
CA VAL A 89 -10.26 5.17 11.26
C VAL A 89 -11.10 4.34 10.28
N SER A 90 -12.27 4.82 9.86
CA SER A 90 -13.10 4.09 8.91
C SER A 90 -12.48 4.00 7.51
N LYS A 91 -11.80 5.07 7.04
CA LYS A 91 -11.09 5.05 5.76
C LYS A 91 -9.86 4.15 5.79
N GLU A 92 -9.17 4.11 6.93
CA GLU A 92 -8.06 3.18 7.11
C GLU A 92 -8.58 1.73 7.19
N ALA A 93 -9.76 1.48 7.74
CA ALA A 93 -10.31 0.12 7.81
C ALA A 93 -10.53 -0.57 6.45
N THR A 94 -10.65 0.21 5.36
CA THR A 94 -10.99 -0.36 4.05
C THR A 94 -9.82 -1.12 3.42
N LYS A 95 -10.10 -1.96 2.42
CA LYS A 95 -9.09 -2.59 1.54
C LYS A 95 -8.15 -1.56 0.93
N LEU A 96 -8.69 -0.47 0.36
CA LEU A 96 -7.86 0.64 -0.13
C LEU A 96 -7.06 1.32 1.00
N GLY A 97 -7.62 1.45 2.20
CA GLY A 97 -6.89 1.92 3.38
C GLY A 97 -5.70 1.03 3.70
N ALA A 98 -5.87 -0.29 3.65
CA ALA A 98 -4.80 -1.26 3.85
C ALA A 98 -3.71 -1.18 2.79
N VAL A 99 -4.08 -1.02 1.51
CA VAL A 99 -3.15 -0.72 0.42
C VAL A 99 -2.30 0.50 0.77
N LYS A 100 -2.92 1.61 1.15
CA LYS A 100 -2.22 2.86 1.50
C LYS A 100 -1.26 2.67 2.68
N ARG A 101 -1.68 1.99 3.75
CA ARG A 101 -0.84 1.72 4.93
C ARG A 101 0.43 0.95 4.60
N LYS A 102 0.37 0.05 3.63
CA LYS A 102 1.51 -0.80 3.28
C LYS A 102 2.36 -0.15 2.18
N LEU A 103 1.74 0.46 1.17
CA LEU A 103 2.47 1.02 0.03
C LEU A 103 3.20 2.33 0.36
N ILE A 104 2.59 3.23 1.14
CA ILE A 104 3.23 4.51 1.51
C ILE A 104 4.58 4.32 2.21
N PRO A 105 4.70 3.50 3.28
CA PRO A 105 6.00 3.25 3.88
C PRO A 105 6.96 2.51 2.94
N ALA A 106 6.47 1.61 2.08
CA ALA A 106 7.32 0.94 1.09
C ALA A 106 7.94 1.93 0.09
N ILE A 107 7.15 2.84 -0.49
CA ILE A 107 7.66 3.91 -1.37
C ILE A 107 8.68 4.79 -0.63
N LYS A 108 8.45 5.10 0.65
CA LYS A 108 9.43 5.85 1.46
C LYS A 108 10.74 5.09 1.66
N GLY A 109 10.67 3.76 1.76
CA GLY A 109 11.81 2.87 2.00
C GLY A 109 12.60 2.49 0.75
N LEU A 110 12.08 2.76 -0.46
CA LEU A 110 12.78 2.43 -1.71
C LEU A 110 14.21 3.00 -1.72
N PRO A 111 15.23 2.26 -2.19
CA PRO A 111 16.60 2.76 -2.31
C PRO A 111 16.69 4.00 -3.21
N ASP A 112 17.64 4.89 -2.92
CA ASP A 112 17.98 5.97 -3.85
C ASP A 112 18.46 5.39 -5.18
N GLY A 113 18.09 6.05 -6.28
CA GLY A 113 18.42 5.60 -7.64
C GLY A 113 17.44 4.60 -8.25
N LYS A 114 16.60 3.96 -7.44
CA LYS A 114 15.58 3.02 -7.91
C LYS A 114 14.53 3.70 -8.77
N LYS A 115 14.16 3.10 -9.91
CA LYS A 115 13.04 3.59 -10.72
C LYS A 115 11.72 2.95 -10.31
N PHE A 116 10.67 3.76 -10.21
CA PHE A 116 9.30 3.28 -10.02
C PHE A 116 8.26 4.23 -10.63
N VAL A 117 7.03 3.77 -10.77
CA VAL A 117 5.85 4.61 -11.05
C VAL A 117 4.62 4.01 -10.37
N VAL A 118 3.60 4.82 -10.12
CA VAL A 118 2.35 4.40 -9.47
C VAL A 118 1.16 4.71 -10.36
N PHE A 119 0.41 3.70 -10.73
CA PHE A 119 -0.87 3.83 -11.43
C PHE A 119 -2.01 3.38 -10.51
N SER A 120 -3.20 3.88 -10.78
CA SER A 120 -4.43 3.34 -10.21
C SER A 120 -5.45 3.09 -11.31
N PHE A 121 -6.33 2.12 -11.12
CA PHE A 121 -7.39 1.82 -12.08
C PHE A 121 -8.74 1.59 -11.43
N ASN A 122 -9.79 1.90 -12.17
CA ASN A 122 -11.17 1.50 -11.89
C ASN A 122 -11.90 1.26 -13.22
N ASN A 123 -12.71 2.20 -13.72
CA ASN A 123 -13.25 2.20 -15.08
C ASN A 123 -12.19 2.57 -16.14
N GLY A 124 -11.07 3.15 -15.72
CA GLY A 124 -9.94 3.49 -16.57
C GLY A 124 -8.68 3.70 -15.73
N VAL A 125 -7.57 4.07 -16.38
CA VAL A 125 -6.26 4.18 -15.72
C VAL A 125 -5.88 5.64 -15.43
N THR A 126 -5.53 5.90 -14.17
CA THR A 126 -4.93 7.16 -13.72
C THR A 126 -3.46 6.94 -13.41
N LYS A 127 -2.58 7.72 -14.06
CA LYS A 127 -1.13 7.61 -13.94
C LYS A 127 -0.58 8.73 -13.07
N GLN A 128 0.23 8.41 -12.07
CA GLN A 128 0.93 9.44 -11.28
C GLN A 128 2.01 10.17 -12.11
N ALA A 129 2.64 9.45 -13.05
CA ALA A 129 3.58 9.98 -14.02
C ALA A 129 3.49 9.12 -15.30
N THR A 130 3.91 9.66 -16.44
CA THR A 130 3.89 8.95 -17.73
C THR A 130 5.12 8.09 -17.99
N SER A 131 6.17 8.23 -17.18
CA SER A 131 7.42 7.47 -17.27
C SER A 131 7.96 7.14 -15.88
N PHE A 132 8.83 6.14 -15.82
CA PHE A 132 9.54 5.78 -14.60
C PHE A 132 10.32 6.95 -14.01
N ARG A 133 10.21 7.10 -12.69
CA ARG A 133 10.87 8.18 -11.93
C ARG A 133 11.89 7.59 -10.98
N ILE A 134 13.05 8.24 -10.87
CA ILE A 134 14.06 7.89 -9.88
C ILE A 134 13.51 8.21 -8.48
N ALA A 135 13.67 7.27 -7.56
CA ALA A 135 13.34 7.42 -6.16
C ALA A 135 14.33 8.39 -5.51
N ASP A 136 13.93 9.65 -5.46
CA ASP A 136 14.50 10.71 -4.65
C ASP A 136 13.44 11.21 -3.64
N ASN A 137 13.81 12.13 -2.75
CA ASN A 137 12.87 12.65 -1.74
C ASN A 137 11.62 13.30 -2.36
N THR A 138 11.78 13.99 -3.50
CA THR A 138 10.71 14.70 -4.20
C THR A 138 9.71 13.73 -4.83
N THR A 139 10.21 12.72 -5.53
CA THR A 139 9.43 11.68 -6.20
C THR A 139 8.70 10.83 -5.18
N ARG A 140 9.38 10.34 -4.13
CA ARG A 140 8.73 9.61 -3.03
C ARG A 140 7.62 10.44 -2.39
N THR A 141 7.86 11.72 -2.13
CA THR A 141 6.85 12.61 -1.51
C THR A 141 5.65 12.79 -2.43
N SER A 142 5.86 13.11 -3.70
CA SER A 142 4.76 13.32 -4.66
C SER A 142 3.96 12.05 -4.94
N SER A 143 4.60 10.88 -5.07
CA SER A 143 3.92 9.59 -5.21
C SER A 143 3.13 9.22 -3.96
N ASN A 144 3.65 9.49 -2.76
CA ASN A 144 2.88 9.29 -1.52
C ASN A 144 1.66 10.21 -1.41
N ILE A 145 1.75 11.46 -1.88
CA ILE A 145 0.61 12.37 -1.97
C ILE A 145 -0.44 11.82 -2.95
N PHE A 146 -0.01 11.32 -4.11
CA PHE A 146 -0.90 10.66 -5.07
C PHE A 146 -1.66 9.50 -4.41
N VAL A 147 -0.93 8.53 -3.83
CA VAL A 147 -1.50 7.34 -3.17
C VAL A 147 -2.46 7.73 -2.04
N LYS A 148 -2.08 8.72 -1.20
CA LYS A 148 -2.92 9.18 -0.08
C LYS A 148 -4.27 9.70 -0.55
N ASN A 149 -4.32 10.37 -1.71
CA ASN A 149 -5.52 11.00 -2.25
C ASN A 149 -6.42 10.07 -3.08
N LEU A 150 -6.00 8.82 -3.34
CA LEU A 150 -6.83 7.83 -4.02
C LEU A 150 -8.16 7.61 -3.29
N LYS A 151 -9.23 7.36 -4.03
CA LYS A 151 -10.56 7.05 -3.49
C LYS A 151 -11.14 5.90 -4.29
N ALA A 152 -11.65 4.90 -3.58
CA ALA A 152 -12.38 3.82 -4.19
C ALA A 152 -13.67 4.37 -4.83
N ASN A 153 -13.95 4.00 -6.08
CA ASN A 153 -15.18 4.28 -6.80
C ASN A 153 -15.19 3.56 -8.16
N GLY A 154 -16.38 3.43 -8.77
CA GLY A 154 -16.51 2.87 -10.11
C GLY A 154 -16.40 1.35 -10.16
N GLY A 155 -16.33 0.78 -11.37
CA GLY A 155 -16.14 -0.64 -11.60
C GLY A 155 -14.67 -1.05 -11.64
N THR A 156 -14.42 -2.30 -12.04
CA THR A 156 -13.11 -2.95 -11.94
C THR A 156 -12.60 -3.41 -13.31
N ASN A 157 -12.01 -2.49 -14.09
CA ASN A 157 -11.41 -2.79 -15.39
C ASN A 157 -9.94 -3.23 -15.25
N THR A 158 -9.74 -4.38 -14.61
CA THR A 158 -8.40 -4.94 -14.35
C THR A 158 -7.61 -5.19 -15.63
N LEU A 159 -8.29 -5.62 -16.70
CA LEU A 159 -7.64 -5.88 -17.99
C LEU A 159 -6.98 -4.60 -18.53
N GLU A 160 -7.73 -3.49 -18.61
CA GLU A 160 -7.18 -2.21 -19.06
C GLU A 160 -6.02 -1.74 -18.17
N GLY A 161 -6.17 -1.88 -16.85
CA GLY A 161 -5.10 -1.58 -15.89
C GLY A 161 -3.80 -2.32 -16.17
N LEU A 162 -3.89 -3.64 -16.41
CA LEU A 162 -2.74 -4.49 -16.71
C LEU A 162 -2.15 -4.21 -18.10
N LEU A 163 -2.98 -3.98 -19.12
CA LEU A 163 -2.50 -3.64 -20.47
C LEU A 163 -1.75 -2.31 -20.49
N GLU A 164 -2.25 -1.30 -19.79
CA GLU A 164 -1.56 -0.01 -19.62
C GLU A 164 -0.25 -0.15 -18.83
N ALA A 165 -0.22 -1.03 -17.82
CA ALA A 165 0.99 -1.30 -17.07
C ALA A 165 2.04 -2.03 -17.92
N LEU A 166 1.65 -3.08 -18.65
CA LEU A 166 2.53 -3.88 -19.51
C LEU A 166 3.09 -3.08 -20.70
N SER A 167 2.33 -2.11 -21.21
CA SER A 167 2.77 -1.23 -22.30
C SER A 167 3.66 -0.07 -21.83
N THR A 168 3.88 0.09 -20.52
CA THR A 168 4.72 1.16 -19.99
C THR A 168 6.20 0.90 -20.31
N TYR A 169 6.84 1.84 -21.01
CA TYR A 169 8.25 1.74 -21.39
C TYR A 169 9.17 1.54 -20.18
N GLU A 170 10.15 0.63 -20.31
CA GLU A 170 11.08 0.17 -19.25
C GLU A 170 10.44 -0.58 -18.07
N VAL A 171 9.16 -0.98 -18.11
CA VAL A 171 8.60 -1.84 -17.06
C VAL A 171 9.33 -3.18 -17.03
N GLU A 172 9.67 -3.64 -15.84
CA GLU A 172 10.30 -4.95 -15.62
C GLU A 172 9.47 -5.81 -14.65
N GLU A 173 8.78 -5.15 -13.71
CA GLU A 173 7.85 -5.81 -12.80
C GLU A 173 6.63 -4.92 -12.50
N ILE A 174 5.49 -5.57 -12.30
CA ILE A 174 4.21 -4.97 -11.92
C ILE A 174 3.81 -5.58 -10.58
N VAL A 175 3.36 -4.74 -9.65
CA VAL A 175 2.73 -5.18 -8.40
C VAL A 175 1.28 -4.75 -8.41
N LEU A 176 0.39 -5.69 -8.70
CA LEU A 176 -1.06 -5.49 -8.67
C LEU A 176 -1.58 -5.61 -7.24
N MET A 177 -2.32 -4.60 -6.77
CA MET A 177 -3.00 -4.59 -5.47
C MET A 177 -4.50 -4.47 -5.71
N SER A 178 -5.26 -5.55 -5.49
CA SER A 178 -6.68 -5.66 -5.86
C SER A 178 -7.39 -6.67 -4.97
N ASP A 179 -8.72 -6.70 -5.01
CA ASP A 179 -9.52 -7.83 -4.52
C ASP A 179 -9.84 -8.85 -5.64
N GLY A 180 -9.32 -8.66 -6.86
CA GLY A 180 -9.33 -9.70 -7.89
C GLY A 180 -10.67 -9.91 -8.59
N LEU A 181 -11.59 -8.96 -8.55
CA LEU A 181 -12.93 -9.10 -9.13
C LEU A 181 -13.08 -8.30 -10.46
N PRO A 182 -12.45 -8.72 -11.58
CA PRO A 182 -12.53 -7.99 -12.84
C PRO A 182 -13.92 -8.04 -13.47
N ASN A 183 -14.35 -6.93 -14.06
CA ASN A 183 -15.65 -6.82 -14.76
C ASN A 183 -15.80 -7.84 -15.91
N SER A 184 -14.71 -8.14 -16.62
CA SER A 184 -14.68 -9.06 -17.77
C SER A 184 -14.66 -10.54 -17.38
N GLY A 185 -14.56 -10.83 -16.08
CA GLY A 185 -14.32 -12.18 -15.56
C GLY A 185 -12.82 -12.55 -15.53
N PRO A 186 -12.36 -13.31 -14.52
CA PRO A 186 -10.96 -13.71 -14.35
C PRO A 186 -10.29 -14.33 -15.58
N GLU A 187 -10.92 -15.34 -16.18
CA GLU A 187 -10.31 -16.09 -17.29
C GLU A 187 -10.04 -15.23 -18.53
N ALA A 188 -10.96 -14.29 -18.84
CA ALA A 188 -10.76 -13.38 -19.96
C ALA A 188 -9.53 -12.47 -19.75
N VAL A 189 -9.26 -12.08 -18.50
CA VAL A 189 -8.05 -11.31 -18.17
C VAL A 189 -6.82 -12.20 -18.33
N LEU A 190 -6.81 -13.40 -17.73
CA LEU A 190 -5.68 -14.32 -17.81
C LEU A 190 -5.30 -14.65 -19.26
N ASP A 191 -6.29 -15.00 -20.08
CA ASP A 191 -6.10 -15.31 -21.50
C ASP A 191 -5.47 -14.16 -22.28
N GLU A 192 -5.88 -12.93 -22.00
CA GLU A 192 -5.31 -11.78 -22.69
C GLU A 192 -3.90 -11.48 -22.21
N ILE A 193 -3.64 -11.57 -20.89
CA ILE A 193 -2.29 -11.37 -20.34
C ILE A 193 -1.30 -12.42 -20.87
N ARG A 194 -1.71 -13.68 -20.99
CA ARG A 194 -0.91 -14.75 -21.62
C ARG A 194 -0.48 -14.39 -23.04
N LYS A 195 -1.34 -13.71 -23.81
CA LYS A 195 -1.03 -13.28 -25.19
C LYS A 195 -0.12 -12.06 -25.23
N VAL A 196 -0.35 -11.08 -24.35
CA VAL A 196 0.32 -9.78 -24.45
C VAL A 196 1.66 -9.71 -23.72
N ASN A 197 1.85 -10.46 -22.63
CA ASN A 197 3.08 -10.39 -21.83
C ASN A 197 4.21 -11.27 -22.42
N THR A 198 4.59 -10.97 -23.67
CA THR A 198 5.64 -11.71 -24.39
C THR A 198 7.06 -11.35 -23.96
N ASN A 199 7.23 -10.23 -23.23
CA ASN A 199 8.52 -9.76 -22.74
C ASN A 199 8.87 -10.29 -21.33
N ASN A 200 8.10 -11.26 -20.82
CA ASN A 200 8.29 -11.86 -19.49
C ASN A 200 8.33 -10.83 -18.36
N ILE A 201 7.49 -9.79 -18.42
CA ILE A 201 7.33 -8.83 -17.33
C ILE A 201 6.80 -9.58 -16.10
N ILE A 202 7.43 -9.38 -14.96
CA ILE A 202 7.03 -10.07 -13.73
C ILE A 202 5.73 -9.43 -13.22
N ILE A 203 4.71 -10.23 -12.89
CA ILE A 203 3.48 -9.70 -12.29
C ILE A 203 3.31 -10.30 -10.90
N HIS A 204 3.57 -9.51 -9.86
CA HIS A 204 3.19 -9.87 -8.50
C HIS A 204 1.75 -9.43 -8.23
N THR A 205 1.07 -10.17 -7.38
CA THR A 205 -0.31 -9.87 -6.98
C THR A 205 -0.43 -9.86 -5.46
N ILE A 206 -1.15 -8.88 -4.95
CA ILE A 206 -1.45 -8.72 -3.54
C ILE A 206 -2.97 -8.60 -3.41
N ALA A 207 -3.60 -9.66 -2.91
CA ALA A 207 -5.03 -9.73 -2.70
C ALA A 207 -5.43 -9.06 -1.37
N PHE A 208 -6.49 -8.24 -1.37
CA PHE A 208 -7.02 -7.59 -0.17
C PHE A 208 -8.48 -8.00 0.08
N GLY A 209 -8.81 -8.30 1.34
CA GLY A 209 -10.13 -8.78 1.80
C GLY A 209 -10.36 -10.29 1.64
N ASP A 210 -11.31 -10.82 2.42
CA ASP A 210 -11.74 -12.23 2.33
C ASP A 210 -12.60 -12.55 1.11
N ASP A 211 -13.24 -11.53 0.56
CA ASP A 211 -14.04 -11.61 -0.65
C ASP A 211 -13.17 -11.59 -1.93
N ALA A 212 -11.84 -11.58 -1.78
CA ALA A 212 -10.95 -11.52 -2.92
C ALA A 212 -10.94 -12.82 -3.73
N ASP A 213 -10.85 -12.70 -5.05
CA ASP A 213 -10.64 -13.85 -5.93
C ASP A 213 -9.18 -14.30 -5.87
N LEU A 214 -8.88 -15.14 -4.87
CA LEU A 214 -7.52 -15.62 -4.61
C LEU A 214 -7.01 -16.52 -5.74
N ASP A 215 -7.89 -17.23 -6.44
CA ASP A 215 -7.49 -18.15 -7.50
C ASP A 215 -7.08 -17.38 -8.75
N PHE A 216 -7.84 -16.35 -9.14
CA PHE A 216 -7.44 -15.41 -10.18
C PHE A 216 -6.11 -14.74 -9.85
N MET A 217 -6.00 -14.14 -8.66
CA MET A 217 -4.79 -13.39 -8.25
C MET A 217 -3.57 -14.30 -8.19
N ARG A 218 -3.71 -15.53 -7.69
CA ARG A 218 -2.64 -16.52 -7.63
C ARG A 218 -2.21 -16.97 -9.02
N THR A 219 -3.16 -17.32 -9.88
CA THR A 219 -2.89 -17.78 -11.25
C THR A 219 -2.18 -16.69 -12.05
N LEU A 220 -2.67 -15.45 -11.98
CA LEU A 220 -2.04 -14.31 -12.65
C LEU A 220 -0.58 -14.14 -12.23
N ALA A 221 -0.25 -14.26 -10.94
CA ALA A 221 1.13 -14.15 -10.50
C ALA A 221 2.00 -15.32 -10.96
N GLN A 222 1.51 -16.55 -10.77
CA GLN A 222 2.27 -17.76 -11.09
C GLN A 222 2.60 -17.87 -12.59
N GLU A 223 1.66 -17.52 -13.46
CA GLU A 223 1.88 -17.54 -14.92
C GLU A 223 2.84 -16.46 -15.41
N ASN A 224 3.09 -15.43 -14.60
CA ASN A 224 3.94 -14.30 -14.94
C ASN A 224 5.16 -14.20 -14.02
N ASN A 225 5.65 -15.35 -13.52
CA ASN A 225 6.87 -15.48 -12.69
C ASN A 225 6.88 -14.63 -11.42
N GLY A 226 5.71 -14.17 -10.97
CA GLY A 226 5.57 -13.32 -9.81
C GLY A 226 5.21 -14.09 -8.54
N THR A 227 4.94 -13.32 -7.50
CA THR A 227 4.56 -13.82 -6.18
C THR A 227 3.15 -13.38 -5.88
N PHE A 228 2.34 -14.32 -5.41
CA PHE A 228 1.01 -14.05 -4.89
C PHE A 228 1.07 -13.92 -3.38
N ILE A 229 0.44 -12.88 -2.85
CA ILE A 229 0.40 -12.56 -1.43
C ILE A 229 -1.01 -12.15 -1.03
N THR A 230 -1.42 -12.49 0.18
CA THR A 230 -2.66 -12.01 0.78
C THR A 230 -2.38 -10.86 1.76
N SER A 231 -3.32 -9.92 1.89
CA SER A 231 -3.23 -8.82 2.86
C SER A 231 -3.17 -9.34 4.31
N LYS A 232 -3.79 -10.50 4.54
CA LYS A 232 -3.73 -11.29 5.76
C LYS A 232 -2.34 -11.87 5.99
N ILE A 233 -1.78 -11.55 7.16
CA ILE A 233 -0.61 -12.21 7.75
C ILE A 233 -1.13 -13.30 8.69
#